data_AF-A0A5C7MRA3-F1
#
_entry.id   AF-A0A5C7MRA3-F1
#
_cell.length_a   1.000
_cell.length_b   1.000
_cell.length_c   1.000
_cell.angle_alpha   90.00
_cell.angle_beta   90.00
_cell.angle_gamma   90.00
#
_symmetry.space_group_name_H-M   'P 1'
#
loop_
_entity.id
_entity.type
_entity.pdbx_description
1 polymer ?
#
loop_
_entity_poly.entity_id
_entity_poly.type
_entity_poly.pdbx_seq_one_letter_code
_entity_poly.pdbx_strand_id
1 'polypeptide(L)'
;MTAPVRFWPLAAGRIITSPFGPRSGGMHTGVDFGWPGGSAGQPVYAIQAGTVIFAGAAQGYGGPDPAGWLVIDSTDAEGGGCLEYGHIIREVALGARVVAGQRIGRINPDSGTNGGVAPHLHVSDMPYAYNPSAKQDVMPRLAGAREPGQPPPKETPVPVLPAFDYGITKVMHGFNPSTCAKCTGNSSGPRAQTLYIGLHTQQSRSTAVNLASFCNNSRISQPTNPVSYNLAVDDKDTIEIVPVIEAPWSAGEANGIALHICFAGSFSEWTAGKWLEIYASDGLNEDAMLTRGARAAAAACKQFGIPAVYAGDGGRTGWPILPKGIVGHRDFGRRGGGHTDPGDGFPMTEFLRRVNNFLNPPTPGGAVPAPTNDQKLDYVYGQLQPYPQLAGKPAALDDLRRKIAAGVDLTLVDAFAAHIHGLFAPKGGA
;
A
#
# COMPACT_ATOMS: atom_id res chain seq x y z
N MET A 1 -1.32 -10.15 -2.16
CA MET A 1 -1.32 -10.66 -0.77
C MET A 1 -1.31 -9.44 0.14
N THR A 2 -2.23 -9.33 1.09
CA THR A 2 -2.20 -8.29 2.12
C THR A 2 -0.90 -8.39 2.91
N ALA A 3 -0.32 -7.25 3.31
CA ALA A 3 0.86 -7.31 4.17
C ALA A 3 0.51 -8.12 5.44
N PRO A 4 1.36 -9.03 5.88
CA PRO A 4 1.07 -9.86 7.04
C PRO A 4 0.80 -8.98 8.26
N VAL A 5 -0.28 -9.26 8.99
CA VAL A 5 -0.59 -8.53 10.21
C VAL A 5 0.48 -8.86 11.24
N ARG A 6 1.08 -7.81 11.81
CA ARG A 6 2.07 -7.95 12.86
C ARG A 6 1.67 -7.21 14.12
N PHE A 7 2.07 -7.73 15.27
CA PHE A 7 1.91 -7.13 16.58
C PHE A 7 3.26 -6.94 17.26
N TRP A 8 3.35 -5.95 18.12
CA TRP A 8 4.45 -5.87 19.07
C TRP A 8 4.40 -7.07 20.01
N PRO A 9 5.56 -7.59 20.44
CA PRO A 9 5.58 -8.77 21.28
C PRO A 9 5.25 -8.48 22.75
N LEU A 10 5.23 -7.19 23.15
CA LEU A 10 4.78 -6.67 24.44
C LEU A 10 3.84 -5.48 24.23
N ALA A 11 3.00 -5.18 25.23
CA ALA A 11 2.07 -4.05 25.20
C ALA A 11 2.75 -2.68 25.10
N ALA A 12 1.97 -1.64 24.79
CA ALA A 12 2.42 -0.26 24.71
C ALA A 12 2.98 0.22 26.06
N GLY A 13 4.13 0.90 26.06
CA GLY A 13 4.87 1.27 27.27
C GLY A 13 6.14 0.43 27.51
N ARG A 14 6.35 -0.60 26.68
CA ARG A 14 7.62 -1.32 26.57
C ARG A 14 8.78 -0.39 26.21
N ILE A 15 9.99 -0.80 26.60
CA ILE A 15 11.26 -0.17 26.22
C ILE A 15 12.18 -1.22 25.58
N ILE A 16 13.11 -0.76 24.74
CA ILE A 16 14.23 -1.58 24.28
C ILE A 16 15.31 -1.50 25.37
N THR A 17 15.58 -2.62 26.05
CA THR A 17 16.62 -2.70 27.07
C THR A 17 17.98 -3.03 26.47
N SER A 18 18.00 -3.71 25.33
CA SER A 18 19.23 -3.99 24.57
C SER A 18 18.90 -4.15 23.08
N PRO A 19 19.50 -3.33 22.18
CA PRO A 19 19.28 -3.46 20.74
C PRO A 19 20.07 -4.63 20.12
N PHE A 20 19.72 -5.00 18.89
CA PHE A 20 20.51 -5.92 18.07
C PHE A 20 21.86 -5.30 17.71
N GLY A 21 22.94 -6.09 17.76
CA GLY A 21 24.26 -5.64 17.30
C GLY A 21 25.43 -5.92 18.27
N PRO A 22 26.64 -5.42 17.96
CA PRO A 22 27.82 -5.64 18.77
C PRO A 22 27.73 -5.02 20.17
N ARG A 23 28.13 -5.76 21.20
CA ARG A 23 28.29 -5.31 22.59
C ARG A 23 29.64 -5.74 23.17
N SER A 24 30.00 -5.22 24.34
CA SER A 24 31.27 -5.53 25.03
C SER A 24 31.48 -7.02 25.36
N GLY A 25 30.41 -7.84 25.28
CA GLY A 25 30.43 -9.30 25.46
C GLY A 25 30.16 -10.13 24.20
N GLY A 26 30.22 -9.54 23.00
CA GLY A 26 30.01 -10.22 21.71
C GLY A 26 28.82 -9.70 20.92
N MET A 27 28.41 -10.42 19.86
CA MET A 27 27.25 -10.05 19.06
C MET A 27 25.95 -10.36 19.81
N HIS A 28 25.05 -9.39 19.93
CA HIS A 28 23.69 -9.59 20.42
C HIS A 28 22.77 -9.90 19.23
N THR A 29 22.35 -11.15 19.10
CA THR A 29 21.60 -11.68 17.93
C THR A 29 20.08 -11.61 18.10
N GLY A 30 19.60 -10.61 18.82
CA GLY A 30 18.18 -10.30 18.98
C GLY A 30 17.99 -8.91 19.57
N VAL A 31 16.75 -8.58 19.92
CA VAL A 31 16.40 -7.36 20.64
C VAL A 31 15.75 -7.73 21.96
N ASP A 32 16.23 -7.13 23.04
CA ASP A 32 15.67 -7.30 24.37
C ASP A 32 14.65 -6.19 24.64
N PHE A 33 13.44 -6.60 24.97
CA PHE A 33 12.34 -5.74 25.36
C PHE A 33 12.07 -5.88 26.86
N GLY A 34 11.82 -4.75 27.52
CA GLY A 34 11.48 -4.72 28.93
C GLY A 34 10.42 -3.68 29.26
N TRP A 35 10.24 -3.43 30.56
CA TRP A 35 9.27 -2.48 31.07
C TRP A 35 9.87 -1.55 32.13
N PRO A 36 9.53 -0.24 32.13
CA PRO A 36 9.92 0.66 33.21
C PRO A 36 9.41 0.15 34.57
N GLY A 37 10.32 -0.12 35.51
CA GLY A 37 9.97 -0.66 36.84
C GLY A 37 9.95 -2.20 36.93
N GLY A 38 10.26 -2.92 35.85
CA GLY A 38 10.45 -4.36 35.85
C GLY A 38 9.49 -5.11 34.91
N SER A 39 10.00 -6.13 34.22
CA SER A 39 9.27 -6.85 33.16
C SER A 39 8.74 -8.22 33.58
N ALA A 40 8.98 -8.63 34.83
CA ALA A 40 8.57 -9.93 35.36
C ALA A 40 7.07 -10.18 35.15
N GLY A 41 6.70 -11.30 34.51
CA GLY A 41 5.31 -11.68 34.30
C GLY A 41 4.55 -10.87 33.25
N GLN A 42 5.19 -9.91 32.56
CA GLN A 42 4.55 -9.15 31.48
C GLN A 42 4.09 -10.11 30.37
N PRO A 43 2.84 -9.96 29.85
CA PRO A 43 2.35 -10.82 28.78
C PRO A 43 3.16 -10.70 27.49
N VAL A 44 3.38 -11.84 26.82
CA VAL A 44 4.12 -11.95 25.56
C VAL A 44 3.16 -12.41 24.46
N TYR A 45 3.25 -11.75 23.31
CA TYR A 45 2.33 -11.93 22.18
C TYR A 45 3.06 -12.36 20.91
N ALA A 46 2.39 -13.19 20.10
CA ALA A 46 2.89 -13.60 18.80
C ALA A 46 2.97 -12.38 17.88
N ILE A 47 4.16 -12.08 17.37
CA ILE A 47 4.38 -10.98 16.42
C ILE A 47 3.62 -11.23 15.13
N GLN A 48 3.61 -12.45 14.61
CA GLN A 48 2.85 -12.82 13.41
C GLN A 48 2.26 -14.23 13.54
N ALA A 49 1.32 -14.57 12.67
CA ALA A 49 0.67 -15.89 12.67
C ALA A 49 1.65 -16.96 12.20
N GLY A 50 1.50 -18.19 12.71
CA GLY A 50 2.35 -19.29 12.31
C GLY A 50 2.15 -20.54 13.15
N THR A 51 3.10 -21.46 13.05
CA THR A 51 3.12 -22.72 13.80
C THR A 51 4.30 -22.72 14.75
N VAL A 52 4.07 -23.13 15.99
CA VAL A 52 5.14 -23.31 16.97
C VAL A 52 5.99 -24.53 16.58
N ILE A 53 7.25 -24.30 16.24
CA ILE A 53 8.18 -25.36 15.81
C ILE A 53 9.22 -25.73 16.87
N PHE A 54 9.45 -24.87 17.87
CA PHE A 54 10.25 -25.18 19.06
C PHE A 54 9.63 -24.55 20.30
N ALA A 55 9.75 -25.21 21.45
CA ALA A 55 9.21 -24.76 22.74
C ALA A 55 9.92 -25.43 23.91
N GLY A 56 9.98 -24.74 25.06
CA GLY A 56 10.41 -25.30 26.34
C GLY A 56 11.82 -24.90 26.76
N ALA A 57 12.55 -25.79 27.43
CA ALA A 57 13.90 -25.47 27.89
C ALA A 57 14.89 -25.34 26.71
N ALA A 58 15.76 -24.33 26.74
CA ALA A 58 16.80 -24.15 25.75
C ALA A 58 18.05 -23.49 26.33
N GLN A 59 19.21 -23.90 25.82
CA GLN A 59 20.48 -23.30 26.18
C GLN A 59 20.47 -21.80 25.84
N GLY A 60 20.80 -20.97 26.82
CA GLY A 60 20.78 -19.51 26.68
C GLY A 60 19.42 -18.85 26.94
N TYR A 61 18.31 -19.60 26.99
CA TYR A 61 16.97 -19.05 27.23
C TYR A 61 16.30 -19.52 28.52
N GLY A 62 16.81 -20.58 29.14
CA GLY A 62 16.35 -21.07 30.43
C GLY A 62 15.51 -22.34 30.37
N GLY A 63 14.78 -22.61 31.44
CA GLY A 63 14.00 -23.83 31.66
C GLY A 63 13.83 -24.13 33.15
N PRO A 64 13.23 -25.27 33.52
CA PRO A 64 12.65 -26.29 32.64
C PRO A 64 11.30 -25.85 32.04
N ASP A 65 10.80 -26.61 31.05
CA ASP A 65 9.47 -26.41 30.46
C ASP A 65 8.39 -26.27 31.56
N PRO A 66 7.44 -25.32 31.46
CA PRO A 66 7.12 -24.43 30.33
C PRO A 66 8.00 -23.19 30.17
N ALA A 67 9.08 -23.03 30.96
CA ALA A 67 10.01 -21.92 30.82
C ALA A 67 11.10 -22.17 29.76
N GLY A 68 11.62 -21.08 29.21
CA GLY A 68 12.72 -21.06 28.26
C GLY A 68 12.37 -20.22 27.03
N TRP A 69 12.04 -20.89 25.93
CA TRP A 69 11.78 -20.24 24.64
C TRP A 69 10.59 -20.82 23.87
N LEU A 70 10.26 -20.13 22.78
CA LEU A 70 9.31 -20.52 21.74
C LEU A 70 9.83 -20.04 20.38
N VAL A 71 9.66 -20.82 19.32
CA VAL A 71 9.88 -20.39 17.93
C VAL A 71 8.61 -20.59 17.12
N ILE A 72 8.18 -19.54 16.42
CA ILE A 72 7.04 -19.55 15.51
C ILE A 72 7.55 -19.48 14.08
N ASP A 73 7.21 -20.47 13.26
CA ASP A 73 7.46 -20.48 11.82
C ASP A 73 6.21 -20.06 11.05
N SER A 74 6.39 -19.14 10.11
CA SER A 74 5.29 -18.48 9.39
C SER A 74 5.39 -18.82 7.91
N THR A 75 4.27 -19.18 7.30
CA THR A 75 4.21 -19.37 5.85
C THR A 75 4.47 -18.06 5.11
N ASP A 76 4.78 -18.11 3.81
CA ASP A 76 4.95 -16.92 2.98
C ASP A 76 3.73 -15.98 3.04
N ALA A 77 2.53 -16.54 3.09
CA ALA A 77 1.27 -15.80 3.23
C ALA A 77 1.14 -15.10 4.60
N GLU A 78 1.80 -15.62 5.63
CA GLU A 78 1.85 -15.08 7.00
C GLU A 78 3.09 -14.19 7.23
N GLY A 79 3.91 -13.98 6.20
CA GLY A 79 5.06 -13.09 6.23
C GLY A 79 6.42 -13.75 6.21
N GLY A 80 6.46 -15.08 6.16
CA GLY A 80 7.68 -15.89 5.99
C GLY A 80 8.63 -15.83 7.18
N GLY A 81 9.41 -16.89 7.33
CA GLY A 81 10.49 -16.96 8.32
C GLY A 81 10.03 -17.23 9.74
N CYS A 82 11.02 -17.27 10.63
CA CYS A 82 10.86 -17.68 12.00
C CYS A 82 11.11 -16.53 12.98
N LEU A 83 10.27 -16.43 14.00
CA LEU A 83 10.45 -15.53 15.14
C LEU A 83 10.65 -16.33 16.40
N GLU A 84 11.72 -16.01 17.11
CA GLU A 84 12.13 -16.66 18.35
C GLU A 84 11.84 -15.75 19.54
N TYR A 85 11.28 -16.31 20.60
CA TYR A 85 10.87 -15.61 21.82
C TYR A 85 11.56 -16.30 23.00
N GLY A 86 12.54 -15.65 23.60
CA GLY A 86 13.34 -16.17 24.71
C GLY A 86 12.95 -15.57 26.07
N HIS A 87 13.34 -16.25 27.14
CA HIS A 87 13.12 -15.83 28.53
C HIS A 87 11.64 -15.75 28.92
N ILE A 88 10.83 -16.67 28.40
CA ILE A 88 9.38 -16.71 28.63
C ILE A 88 8.97 -17.98 29.38
N ILE A 89 7.79 -17.91 30.02
CA ILE A 89 6.98 -19.08 30.32
C ILE A 89 5.89 -19.16 29.26
N ARG A 90 5.94 -20.20 28.42
CA ARG A 90 5.00 -20.38 27.32
C ARG A 90 3.61 -20.77 27.81
N GLU A 91 2.59 -20.34 27.09
CA GLU A 91 1.18 -20.65 27.33
C GLU A 91 0.54 -21.37 26.12
N VAL A 92 1.33 -21.62 25.07
CA VAL A 92 0.96 -22.42 23.89
C VAL A 92 1.86 -23.65 23.75
N ALA A 93 1.33 -24.70 23.12
CA ALA A 93 2.03 -25.98 22.95
C ALA A 93 2.93 -26.00 21.71
N LEU A 94 3.94 -26.89 21.73
CA LEU A 94 4.68 -27.26 20.52
C LEU A 94 3.70 -27.81 19.46
N GLY A 95 3.85 -27.38 18.20
CA GLY A 95 2.94 -27.73 17.11
C GLY A 95 1.64 -26.92 17.07
N ALA A 96 1.38 -26.03 18.03
CA ALA A 96 0.19 -25.19 18.00
C ALA A 96 0.26 -24.17 16.86
N ARG A 97 -0.86 -23.97 16.15
CA ARG A 97 -1.07 -22.81 15.29
C ARG A 97 -1.42 -21.62 16.19
N VAL A 98 -0.80 -20.47 15.93
CA VAL A 98 -1.10 -19.22 16.62
C VAL A 98 -1.43 -18.13 15.61
N VAL A 99 -2.29 -17.18 16.02
CA VAL A 99 -2.61 -16.00 15.21
C VAL A 99 -1.77 -14.80 15.68
N ALA A 100 -1.53 -13.84 14.78
CA ALA A 100 -0.81 -12.61 15.13
C ALA A 100 -1.54 -11.87 16.28
N GLY A 101 -0.78 -11.43 17.29
CA GLY A 101 -1.31 -10.76 18.48
C GLY A 101 -1.88 -11.69 19.54
N GLN A 102 -1.89 -13.01 19.32
CA GLN A 102 -2.27 -13.98 20.34
C GLN A 102 -1.28 -13.96 21.50
N ARG A 103 -1.77 -13.99 22.74
CA ARG A 103 -0.91 -14.20 23.91
C ARG A 103 -0.34 -15.63 23.86
N ILE A 104 0.98 -15.72 23.83
CA ILE A 104 1.74 -16.98 23.71
C ILE A 104 2.52 -17.32 24.97
N GLY A 105 2.58 -16.41 25.93
CA GLY A 105 3.28 -16.62 27.18
C GLY A 105 3.37 -15.34 28.01
N ARG A 106 4.32 -15.33 28.92
CA ARG A 106 4.70 -14.17 29.72
C ARG A 106 6.20 -14.20 30.01
N ILE A 107 6.81 -13.06 30.27
CA ILE A 107 8.23 -12.97 30.66
C ILE A 107 8.44 -13.77 31.95
N ASN A 108 9.43 -14.65 31.96
CA ASN A 108 9.74 -15.45 33.15
C ASN A 108 10.26 -14.53 34.27
N PRO A 109 9.61 -14.47 35.44
CA PRO A 109 10.10 -13.67 36.58
C PRO A 109 11.43 -14.16 37.15
N ASP A 110 11.82 -15.42 36.90
CA ASP A 110 13.04 -16.00 37.46
C ASP A 110 14.28 -15.58 36.66
N SER A 111 15.12 -14.73 37.26
CA SER A 111 16.40 -14.32 36.66
C SER A 111 17.41 -15.46 36.57
N GLY A 112 17.27 -16.51 37.38
CA GLY A 112 18.11 -17.72 37.34
C GLY A 112 17.98 -18.49 36.03
N THR A 113 16.85 -18.37 35.33
CA THR A 113 16.67 -18.99 34.01
C THR A 113 17.20 -18.12 32.87
N ASN A 114 17.57 -16.87 33.15
CA ASN A 114 17.94 -15.88 32.13
C ASN A 114 19.39 -15.40 32.34
N GLY A 115 20.27 -16.24 32.89
CA GLY A 115 21.68 -15.90 33.11
C GLY A 115 21.92 -14.85 34.20
N GLY A 116 20.98 -14.67 35.13
CA GLY A 116 21.10 -13.77 36.28
C GLY A 116 20.79 -12.30 36.00
N VAL A 117 20.38 -11.94 34.78
CA VAL A 117 19.97 -10.56 34.45
C VAL A 117 18.48 -10.32 34.74
N ALA A 118 18.11 -9.04 34.83
CA ALA A 118 16.73 -8.65 35.09
C ALA A 118 15.76 -9.25 34.04
N PRO A 119 14.55 -9.70 34.44
CA PRO A 119 13.56 -10.25 33.51
C PRO A 119 13.26 -9.32 32.33
N HIS A 120 13.35 -9.88 31.13
CA HIS A 120 13.12 -9.21 29.85
C HIS A 120 12.65 -10.26 28.82
N LEU A 121 12.14 -9.80 27.68
CA LEU A 121 11.83 -10.64 26.53
C LEU A 121 12.94 -10.49 25.50
N HIS A 122 13.56 -11.60 25.08
CA HIS A 122 14.48 -11.61 23.94
C HIS A 122 13.74 -12.01 22.66
N VAL A 123 13.92 -11.28 21.57
CA VAL A 123 13.33 -11.62 20.26
C VAL A 123 14.38 -11.65 19.16
N SER A 124 14.44 -12.74 18.39
CA SER A 124 15.25 -12.84 17.17
C SER A 124 14.39 -13.05 15.93
N ASP A 125 14.81 -12.47 14.81
CA ASP A 125 14.21 -12.70 13.49
C ASP A 125 15.13 -13.53 12.59
N MET A 126 14.55 -14.51 11.90
CA MET A 126 15.19 -15.27 10.83
C MET A 126 14.31 -15.18 9.58
N PRO A 127 14.78 -14.54 8.49
CA PRO A 127 13.90 -14.09 7.40
C PRO A 127 13.25 -15.21 6.57
N TYR A 128 13.84 -16.42 6.55
CA TYR A 128 13.44 -17.50 5.63
C TYR A 128 12.95 -18.76 6.34
N ALA A 129 13.81 -19.36 7.17
CA ALA A 129 13.54 -20.57 7.93
C ALA A 129 14.35 -20.50 9.22
N TYR A 130 14.11 -21.45 10.12
CA TYR A 130 14.89 -21.54 11.35
C TYR A 130 16.38 -21.78 11.04
N ASN A 131 17.18 -20.75 11.25
CA ASN A 131 18.63 -20.77 11.08
C ASN A 131 19.28 -19.84 12.12
N PRO A 132 19.77 -20.38 13.25
CA PRO A 132 20.31 -19.56 14.34
C PRO A 132 21.58 -18.79 13.95
N SER A 133 22.25 -19.14 12.85
CA SER A 133 23.40 -18.41 12.32
C SER A 133 23.03 -17.25 11.38
N ALA A 134 21.77 -17.13 10.99
CA ALA A 134 21.27 -16.10 10.07
C ALA A 134 20.28 -15.14 10.73
N LYS A 135 20.41 -14.95 12.06
CA LYS A 135 19.59 -14.01 12.82
C LYS A 135 19.86 -12.56 12.37
N GLN A 136 18.79 -11.80 12.21
CA GLN A 136 18.85 -10.37 11.86
C GLN A 136 18.09 -9.53 12.88
N ASP A 137 18.22 -8.21 12.76
CA ASP A 137 17.44 -7.27 13.56
C ASP A 137 15.94 -7.48 13.30
N VAL A 138 15.18 -7.62 14.39
CA VAL A 138 13.72 -7.80 14.34
C VAL A 138 12.96 -6.47 14.19
N MET A 139 13.61 -5.33 14.44
CA MET A 139 12.95 -4.01 14.37
C MET A 139 12.37 -3.69 12.98
N PRO A 140 13.04 -3.99 11.85
CA PRO A 140 12.42 -3.89 10.51
C PRO A 140 11.18 -4.76 10.35
N ARG A 141 11.15 -5.94 10.97
CA ARG A 141 9.99 -6.83 10.93
C ARG A 141 8.82 -6.26 11.74
N LEU A 142 9.10 -5.53 12.81
CA LEU A 142 8.12 -4.84 13.66
C LEU A 142 7.65 -3.48 13.13
N ALA A 143 8.17 -3.02 11.98
CA ALA A 143 7.73 -1.77 11.37
C ALA A 143 6.22 -1.82 11.04
N GLY A 144 5.45 -0.92 11.65
CA GLY A 144 3.99 -0.87 11.49
C GLY A 144 3.23 -1.95 12.27
N ALA A 145 3.88 -2.64 13.22
CA ALA A 145 3.23 -3.60 14.09
C ALA A 145 2.20 -2.92 15.01
N ARG A 146 1.08 -3.61 15.25
CA ARG A 146 -0.04 -3.18 16.10
C ARG A 146 0.28 -3.44 17.59
N GLU A 147 -0.39 -2.73 18.47
CA GLU A 147 -0.23 -2.92 19.92
C GLU A 147 -1.05 -4.14 20.41
N PRO A 148 -0.45 -5.07 21.18
CA PRO A 148 -1.19 -6.20 21.74
C PRO A 148 -1.92 -5.80 23.02
N GLY A 149 -2.99 -6.53 23.36
CA GLY A 149 -3.73 -6.34 24.62
C GLY A 149 -4.54 -5.04 24.71
N GLN A 150 -4.53 -4.19 23.69
CA GLN A 150 -5.62 -3.24 23.52
C GLN A 150 -6.90 -4.05 23.28
N PRO A 151 -8.03 -3.71 23.92
CA PRO A 151 -9.32 -4.14 23.39
C PRO A 151 -9.30 -3.80 21.89
N PRO A 152 -9.82 -4.65 20.99
CA PRO A 152 -10.04 -4.21 19.62
C PRO A 152 -10.68 -2.81 19.72
N PRO A 153 -10.15 -1.80 18.99
CA PRO A 153 -10.66 -0.44 19.09
C PRO A 153 -12.18 -0.55 19.08
N LYS A 154 -12.83 0.04 20.10
CA LYS A 154 -14.26 -0.11 20.38
C LYS A 154 -14.97 -0.16 19.04
N GLU A 155 -15.45 -1.35 18.66
CA GLU A 155 -16.21 -1.52 17.44
C GLU A 155 -17.46 -0.66 17.64
N THR A 156 -17.40 0.61 17.22
CA THR A 156 -18.53 1.18 16.51
C THR A 156 -18.84 0.10 15.49
N PRO A 157 -20.03 -0.51 15.48
CA PRO A 157 -20.32 -1.59 14.57
C PRO A 157 -20.00 -1.08 13.17
N VAL A 158 -18.82 -1.44 12.65
CA VAL A 158 -18.59 -1.42 11.22
C VAL A 158 -19.45 -2.61 10.83
N PRO A 159 -20.58 -2.39 10.16
CA PRO A 159 -21.39 -3.50 9.73
C PRO A 159 -20.44 -4.50 9.07
N VAL A 160 -20.50 -5.76 9.52
CA VAL A 160 -19.84 -6.87 8.82
C VAL A 160 -20.59 -6.98 7.50
N LEU A 161 -20.25 -6.08 6.59
CA LEU A 161 -20.65 -6.18 5.21
C LEU A 161 -19.79 -7.34 4.68
N PRO A 162 -20.36 -8.32 3.98
CA PRO A 162 -19.61 -9.43 3.41
C PRO A 162 -18.80 -8.96 2.19
N ALA A 163 -17.86 -8.04 2.30
CA ALA A 163 -18.03 -6.91 1.38
C ALA A 163 -16.78 -6.18 0.93
N PHE A 164 -16.53 -6.36 -0.37
CA PHE A 164 -15.79 -5.47 -1.26
C PHE A 164 -14.28 -5.41 -0.98
N ASP A 165 -13.53 -6.19 -1.75
CA ASP A 165 -12.07 -6.29 -1.66
C ASP A 165 -11.40 -5.11 -2.37
N TYR A 166 -11.13 -4.05 -1.60
CA TYR A 166 -10.41 -2.85 -2.05
C TYR A 166 -8.93 -3.10 -2.34
N GLY A 167 -8.39 -4.29 -2.04
CA GLY A 167 -6.96 -4.55 -2.11
C GLY A 167 -6.13 -3.83 -1.06
N ILE A 168 -6.77 -3.35 0.03
CA ILE A 168 -6.11 -2.66 1.15
C ILE A 168 -5.01 -3.56 1.72
N THR A 169 -3.76 -3.10 1.60
CA THR A 169 -2.57 -3.77 2.16
C THR A 169 -2.25 -3.26 3.56
N LYS A 170 -2.58 -2.00 3.87
CA LYS A 170 -2.33 -1.35 5.16
C LYS A 170 -3.48 -0.43 5.56
N VAL A 171 -3.71 -0.30 6.86
CA VAL A 171 -4.61 0.69 7.44
C VAL A 171 -3.76 1.65 8.25
N MET A 172 -3.83 2.94 7.95
CA MET A 172 -3.04 3.99 8.59
C MET A 172 -3.97 5.17 8.92
N HIS A 173 -4.91 4.95 9.83
CA HIS A 173 -5.78 6.03 10.31
C HIS A 173 -4.99 6.95 11.25
N GLY A 174 -4.94 8.24 10.91
CA GLY A 174 -4.36 9.27 11.78
C GLY A 174 -5.24 9.59 12.98
N PHE A 175 -4.67 10.23 14.01
CA PHE A 175 -5.45 10.79 15.10
C PHE A 175 -5.30 12.31 15.12
N ASN A 176 -6.40 13.01 14.84
CA ASN A 176 -6.49 14.45 15.06
C ASN A 176 -7.43 14.70 16.25
N PRO A 177 -6.91 15.16 17.40
CA PRO A 177 -7.71 15.50 18.58
C PRO A 177 -8.94 16.40 18.34
N SER A 178 -8.98 17.12 17.23
CA SER A 178 -10.10 17.99 16.85
C SER A 178 -11.16 17.29 15.98
N THR A 179 -10.98 16.02 15.61
CA THR A 179 -12.00 15.27 14.86
C THR A 179 -13.15 14.87 15.78
N CYS A 180 -14.35 14.79 15.21
CA CYS A 180 -15.56 14.51 15.96
C CYS A 180 -15.51 13.13 16.63
N ALA A 181 -16.27 12.91 17.71
CA ALA A 181 -16.29 11.64 18.42
C ALA A 181 -16.75 10.42 17.58
N LYS A 182 -17.33 10.65 16.39
CA LYS A 182 -17.77 9.63 15.43
C LYS A 182 -16.85 9.51 14.21
N CYS A 183 -15.72 10.21 14.21
CA CYS A 183 -14.81 10.32 13.10
C CYS A 183 -13.60 9.40 13.32
N THR A 184 -13.21 8.65 12.29
CA THR A 184 -12.00 7.83 12.27
C THR A 184 -10.98 8.43 11.31
N GLY A 185 -9.75 8.62 11.75
CA GLY A 185 -8.77 9.29 10.91
C GLY A 185 -8.92 10.82 10.92
N ASN A 186 -8.26 11.47 9.98
CA ASN A 186 -8.45 12.88 9.65
C ASN A 186 -9.67 13.03 8.73
N SER A 187 -10.87 12.78 9.27
CA SER A 187 -12.14 12.75 8.55
C SER A 187 -13.18 13.73 9.12
N SER A 188 -14.25 13.96 8.36
CA SER A 188 -15.48 14.62 8.81
C SER A 188 -16.57 13.62 9.25
N GLY A 189 -16.23 12.34 9.39
CA GLY A 189 -17.14 11.26 9.80
C GLY A 189 -17.91 10.60 8.65
N PRO A 190 -18.85 9.69 8.96
CA PRO A 190 -19.58 8.90 7.97
C PRO A 190 -20.35 9.73 6.95
N ARG A 191 -20.24 9.34 5.67
CA ARG A 191 -21.07 9.91 4.61
C ARG A 191 -22.49 9.36 4.66
N ALA A 192 -23.48 10.21 4.38
CA ALA A 192 -24.86 9.76 4.16
C ALA A 192 -25.03 8.98 2.84
N GLN A 193 -24.19 9.27 1.85
CA GLN A 193 -24.16 8.61 0.55
C GLN A 193 -22.78 8.73 -0.09
N THR A 194 -22.43 7.77 -0.95
CA THR A 194 -21.24 7.84 -1.81
C THR A 194 -21.70 7.70 -3.26
N LEU A 195 -21.59 8.79 -4.02
CA LEU A 195 -22.04 8.90 -5.40
C LEU A 195 -20.89 8.77 -6.40
N TYR A 196 -19.70 9.22 -6.00
CA TYR A 196 -18.55 9.31 -6.91
C TYR A 196 -17.31 8.61 -6.36
N ILE A 197 -16.42 8.24 -7.28
CA ILE A 197 -15.03 7.87 -6.99
C ILE A 197 -14.16 8.97 -7.60
N GLY A 198 -13.52 9.78 -6.77
CA GLY A 198 -12.61 10.84 -7.20
C GLY A 198 -11.18 10.32 -7.28
N LEU A 199 -10.53 10.50 -8.42
CA LEU A 199 -9.14 10.12 -8.67
C LEU A 199 -8.23 11.34 -8.53
N HIS A 200 -7.10 11.16 -7.84
CA HIS A 200 -6.17 12.22 -7.47
C HIS A 200 -4.72 11.83 -7.78
N THR A 201 -3.86 12.82 -7.98
CA THR A 201 -2.39 12.64 -8.03
C THR A 201 -1.70 13.27 -6.83
N GLN A 202 -0.56 12.73 -6.43
CA GLN A 202 0.15 13.21 -5.23
C GLN A 202 0.94 14.50 -5.47
N GLN A 203 1.44 14.76 -6.69
CA GLN A 203 2.38 15.85 -7.00
C GLN A 203 3.73 15.72 -6.27
N SER A 204 4.15 14.48 -6.02
CA SER A 204 5.43 14.19 -5.36
C SER A 204 5.90 12.79 -5.69
N ARG A 205 7.23 12.60 -5.77
CA ARG A 205 7.87 11.28 -5.83
C ARG A 205 7.96 10.70 -4.42
N SER A 206 6.89 10.04 -3.98
CA SER A 206 6.84 9.41 -2.67
C SER A 206 5.96 8.15 -2.70
N THR A 207 6.01 7.36 -1.62
CA THR A 207 5.23 6.12 -1.49
C THR A 207 3.85 6.38 -0.90
N ALA A 208 2.94 5.42 -1.05
CA ALA A 208 1.63 5.46 -0.41
C ALA A 208 1.74 5.55 1.13
N VAL A 209 2.74 4.88 1.72
CA VAL A 209 3.03 4.95 3.18
C VAL A 209 3.41 6.37 3.60
N ASN A 210 4.25 7.03 2.81
CA ASN A 210 4.66 8.40 3.10
C ASN A 210 3.51 9.39 2.88
N LEU A 211 2.69 9.19 1.84
CA LEU A 211 1.49 10.00 1.62
C LEU A 211 0.49 9.84 2.78
N ALA A 212 0.24 8.61 3.24
CA ALA A 212 -0.60 8.34 4.39
C ALA A 212 -0.05 9.00 5.67
N SER A 213 1.25 8.86 5.91
CA SER A 213 1.91 9.53 7.05
C SER A 213 1.79 11.04 6.98
N PHE A 214 1.95 11.63 5.80
CA PHE A 214 1.73 13.06 5.56
C PHE A 214 0.28 13.46 5.83
N CYS A 215 -0.71 12.76 5.27
CA CYS A 215 -2.13 13.03 5.51
C CYS A 215 -2.49 12.97 7.00
N ASN A 216 -1.91 12.02 7.74
CA ASN A 216 -2.15 11.88 9.18
C ASN A 216 -1.55 13.03 10.00
N ASN A 217 -0.42 13.57 9.54
CA ASN A 217 0.27 14.68 10.18
C ASN A 217 -0.01 16.04 9.53
N SER A 218 -0.91 16.11 8.54
CA SER A 218 -1.07 17.31 7.70
C SER A 218 -1.50 18.51 8.51
N ARG A 219 -2.22 18.32 9.63
CA ARG A 219 -2.57 19.41 10.56
C ARG A 219 -1.35 20.09 11.21
N ILE A 220 -0.23 19.38 11.34
CA ILE A 220 0.99 19.92 11.95
C ILE A 220 1.60 20.94 10.99
N SER A 221 1.65 20.60 9.70
CA SER A 221 2.19 21.48 8.65
C SER A 221 1.17 22.45 8.05
N GLN A 222 -0.13 22.11 8.11
CA GLN A 222 -1.25 22.82 7.48
C GLN A 222 -2.44 22.89 8.45
N PRO A 223 -2.32 23.62 9.57
CA PRO A 223 -3.28 23.59 10.67
C PRO A 223 -4.67 24.11 10.30
N THR A 224 -4.77 24.97 9.29
CA THR A 224 -6.04 25.57 8.83
C THR A 224 -6.66 24.87 7.63
N ASN A 225 -5.91 23.97 6.96
CA ASN A 225 -6.39 23.24 5.79
C ASN A 225 -5.73 21.85 5.69
N PRO A 226 -5.99 20.96 6.67
CA PRO A 226 -5.46 19.60 6.64
C PRO A 226 -6.02 18.82 5.44
N VAL A 227 -5.18 17.98 4.83
CA VAL A 227 -5.54 17.16 3.68
C VAL A 227 -5.55 15.69 4.08
N SER A 228 -6.55 14.96 3.59
CA SER A 228 -6.65 13.51 3.70
C SER A 228 -7.33 12.93 2.47
N TYR A 229 -7.20 11.62 2.26
CA TYR A 229 -7.90 10.84 1.24
C TYR A 229 -8.51 9.60 1.88
N ASN A 230 -9.41 8.90 1.20
CA ASN A 230 -9.82 7.58 1.68
C ASN A 230 -8.68 6.58 1.48
N LEU A 231 -8.16 6.53 0.25
CA LEU A 231 -7.15 5.57 -0.16
C LEU A 231 -5.94 6.27 -0.77
N ALA A 232 -4.73 5.86 -0.35
CA ALA A 232 -3.48 6.13 -1.07
C ALA A 232 -3.01 4.85 -1.77
N VAL A 233 -2.57 4.96 -3.02
CA VAL A 233 -2.23 3.80 -3.87
C VAL A 233 -0.90 4.02 -4.56
N ASP A 234 0.06 3.11 -4.38
CA ASP A 234 1.26 2.99 -5.23
C ASP A 234 1.32 1.60 -5.89
N ASP A 235 2.46 1.20 -6.45
CA ASP A 235 2.62 -0.12 -7.08
C ASP A 235 2.54 -1.28 -6.08
N LYS A 236 2.83 -1.05 -4.80
CA LYS A 236 2.99 -2.06 -3.75
C LYS A 236 1.83 -2.08 -2.77
N ASP A 237 1.30 -0.92 -2.44
CA ASP A 237 0.40 -0.70 -1.32
C ASP A 237 -0.90 0.02 -1.73
N THR A 238 -2.00 -0.42 -1.12
CA THR A 238 -3.25 0.34 -1.02
C THR A 238 -3.47 0.61 0.45
N ILE A 239 -3.41 1.88 0.84
CA ILE A 239 -3.49 2.28 2.24
C ILE A 239 -4.80 2.98 2.50
N GLU A 240 -5.58 2.45 3.44
CA GLU A 240 -6.75 3.16 3.95
C GLU A 240 -6.30 4.20 4.99
N ILE A 241 -6.49 5.49 4.67
CA ILE A 241 -6.14 6.63 5.52
C ILE A 241 -7.37 7.12 6.28
N VAL A 242 -8.50 7.22 5.59
CA VAL A 242 -9.83 7.52 6.16
C VAL A 242 -10.75 6.38 5.72
N PRO A 243 -11.55 5.78 6.62
CA PRO A 243 -12.41 4.67 6.25
C PRO A 243 -13.20 4.94 4.99
N VAL A 244 -13.34 3.96 4.10
CA VAL A 244 -14.01 4.11 2.80
C VAL A 244 -15.48 4.55 2.89
N ILE A 245 -16.07 4.60 4.09
CA ILE A 245 -17.42 5.10 4.36
C ILE A 245 -17.44 6.55 4.90
N GLU A 246 -16.30 7.10 5.31
CA GLU A 246 -16.17 8.42 5.92
C GLU A 246 -15.60 9.46 4.96
N ALA A 247 -16.04 10.71 5.13
CA ALA A 247 -15.65 11.86 4.34
C ALA A 247 -14.21 12.31 4.68
N PRO A 248 -13.24 12.20 3.74
CA PRO A 248 -11.91 12.79 3.92
C PRO A 248 -11.94 14.31 3.64
N TRP A 249 -10.80 14.98 3.75
CA TRP A 249 -10.58 16.36 3.34
C TRP A 249 -9.76 16.41 2.05
N SER A 250 -10.40 16.07 0.92
CA SER A 250 -9.74 15.91 -0.38
C SER A 250 -10.14 16.96 -1.42
N ALA A 251 -11.44 17.22 -1.58
CA ALA A 251 -11.99 18.01 -2.69
C ALA A 251 -13.25 18.79 -2.29
N GLY A 252 -13.14 19.65 -1.27
CA GLY A 252 -14.20 20.61 -0.91
C GLY A 252 -15.58 19.98 -0.72
N GLU A 253 -16.57 20.43 -1.48
CA GLU A 253 -17.95 19.93 -1.40
C GLU A 253 -18.09 18.44 -1.76
N ALA A 254 -17.15 17.86 -2.51
CA ALA A 254 -17.20 16.45 -2.90
C ALA A 254 -16.85 15.49 -1.75
N ASN A 255 -16.18 15.98 -0.69
CA ASN A 255 -15.75 15.18 0.47
C ASN A 255 -16.88 14.32 1.05
N GLY A 256 -18.07 14.90 1.18
CA GLY A 256 -19.25 14.27 1.77
C GLY A 256 -20.00 13.29 0.86
N ILE A 257 -19.61 13.18 -0.42
CA ILE A 257 -20.34 12.39 -1.43
C ILE A 257 -19.43 11.55 -2.33
N ALA A 258 -18.12 11.61 -2.16
CA ALA A 258 -17.18 10.86 -2.98
C ALA A 258 -16.19 10.07 -2.12
N LEU A 259 -15.80 8.90 -2.62
CA LEU A 259 -14.63 8.18 -2.15
C LEU A 259 -13.41 8.69 -2.93
N HIS A 260 -12.32 9.02 -2.23
CA HIS A 260 -11.14 9.62 -2.86
C HIS A 260 -9.94 8.65 -2.88
N ILE A 261 -9.42 8.39 -4.08
CA ILE A 261 -8.22 7.57 -4.33
C ILE A 261 -7.11 8.49 -4.83
N CYS A 262 -6.00 8.57 -4.10
CA CYS A 262 -4.82 9.32 -4.50
C CYS A 262 -3.68 8.38 -4.89
N PHE A 263 -3.20 8.54 -6.12
CA PHE A 263 -2.06 7.78 -6.64
C PHE A 263 -0.76 8.40 -6.10
N ALA A 264 -0.06 7.68 -5.22
CA ALA A 264 1.20 8.12 -4.65
C ALA A 264 2.35 7.99 -5.67
N GLY A 265 3.29 8.93 -5.64
CA GLY A 265 4.38 8.99 -6.63
C GLY A 265 4.00 9.61 -7.97
N SER A 266 2.74 10.02 -8.14
CA SER A 266 2.17 10.46 -9.42
C SER A 266 2.08 11.98 -9.59
N PHE A 267 1.99 12.40 -10.85
CA PHE A 267 1.90 13.79 -11.27
C PHE A 267 0.83 13.97 -12.35
N SER A 268 0.11 15.09 -12.31
CA SER A 268 -0.98 15.42 -13.24
C SER A 268 -0.49 15.68 -14.67
N GLU A 269 0.79 15.99 -14.83
CA GLU A 269 1.42 16.27 -16.13
C GLU A 269 1.81 14.99 -16.85
N TRP A 270 1.66 13.82 -16.20
CA TRP A 270 1.99 12.54 -16.80
C TRP A 270 1.15 12.26 -18.05
N THR A 271 1.82 11.80 -19.09
CA THR A 271 1.17 11.27 -20.28
C THR A 271 0.54 9.91 -19.99
N ALA A 272 -0.40 9.50 -20.84
CA ALA A 272 -0.97 8.15 -20.76
C ALA A 272 0.10 7.06 -20.83
N GLY A 273 1.17 7.28 -21.61
CA GLY A 273 2.30 6.35 -21.70
C GLY A 273 3.04 6.18 -20.37
N LYS A 274 3.24 7.25 -19.61
CA LYS A 274 3.86 7.17 -18.28
C LYS A 274 2.96 6.41 -17.30
N TRP A 275 1.65 6.66 -17.31
CA TRP A 275 0.70 5.90 -16.48
C TRP A 275 0.65 4.40 -16.78
N LEU A 276 1.07 4.00 -17.99
CA LEU A 276 1.06 2.61 -18.47
C LEU A 276 2.47 2.02 -18.54
N GLU A 277 3.47 2.68 -17.96
CA GLU A 277 4.84 2.18 -17.92
C GLU A 277 4.91 0.98 -16.96
N ILE A 278 5.44 -0.14 -17.46
CA ILE A 278 5.58 -1.40 -16.70
C ILE A 278 6.95 -1.53 -16.04
N TYR A 279 7.92 -0.74 -16.49
CA TYR A 279 9.30 -0.81 -16.02
C TYR A 279 9.47 0.18 -14.88
N ALA A 280 9.74 -0.32 -13.68
CA ALA A 280 9.99 0.50 -12.50
C ALA A 280 11.39 1.16 -12.52
N SER A 281 11.76 1.76 -13.66
CA SER A 281 13.08 2.35 -13.90
C SER A 281 13.37 3.53 -12.97
N ASP A 282 12.33 4.23 -12.52
CA ASP A 282 12.38 5.29 -11.51
C ASP A 282 11.85 4.84 -10.13
N GLY A 283 11.75 3.52 -9.92
CA GLY A 283 11.38 2.93 -8.62
C GLY A 283 9.88 2.76 -8.37
N LEU A 284 9.04 3.08 -9.35
CA LEU A 284 7.58 2.90 -9.31
C LEU A 284 7.12 2.16 -10.58
N ASN A 285 6.28 1.13 -10.43
CA ASN A 285 5.58 0.53 -11.57
C ASN A 285 4.20 1.19 -11.73
N GLU A 286 4.08 2.15 -12.65
CA GLU A 286 2.85 2.91 -12.85
C GLU A 286 1.68 2.04 -13.31
N ASP A 287 1.92 1.05 -14.16
CA ASP A 287 0.89 0.11 -14.62
C ASP A 287 0.31 -0.71 -13.45
N ALA A 288 1.18 -1.21 -12.56
CA ALA A 288 0.77 -1.93 -11.37
C ALA A 288 -0.02 -1.04 -10.40
N MET A 289 0.43 0.21 -10.23
CA MET A 289 -0.28 1.22 -9.45
C MET A 289 -1.68 1.50 -10.02
N LEU A 290 -1.79 1.69 -11.33
CA LEU A 290 -3.07 1.94 -12.01
C LEU A 290 -4.03 0.74 -11.85
N THR A 291 -3.52 -0.49 -11.99
CA THR A 291 -4.27 -1.74 -11.75
C THR A 291 -4.78 -1.82 -10.32
N ARG A 292 -3.94 -1.45 -9.35
CA ARG A 292 -4.29 -1.48 -7.93
C ARG A 292 -5.38 -0.45 -7.60
N GLY A 293 -5.29 0.76 -8.16
CA GLY A 293 -6.34 1.77 -8.04
C GLY A 293 -7.66 1.30 -8.65
N ALA A 294 -7.61 0.56 -9.76
CA ALA A 294 -8.80 0.02 -10.42
C ALA A 294 -9.49 -1.06 -9.58
N ARG A 295 -8.73 -1.90 -8.86
CA ARG A 295 -9.30 -2.86 -7.90
C ARG A 295 -10.05 -2.15 -6.77
N ALA A 296 -9.44 -1.11 -6.20
CA ALA A 296 -10.08 -0.28 -5.17
C ALA A 296 -11.36 0.41 -5.67
N ALA A 297 -11.32 0.96 -6.88
CA ALA A 297 -12.50 1.56 -7.49
C ALA A 297 -13.61 0.53 -7.79
N ALA A 298 -13.27 -0.68 -8.23
CA ALA A 298 -14.24 -1.76 -8.43
C ALA A 298 -14.94 -2.18 -7.13
N ALA A 299 -14.20 -2.23 -6.02
CA ALA A 299 -14.78 -2.48 -4.70
C ALA A 299 -15.75 -1.36 -4.29
N ALA A 300 -15.40 -0.09 -4.51
CA ALA A 300 -16.31 1.05 -4.30
C ALA A 300 -17.56 0.99 -5.18
N CYS A 301 -17.42 0.62 -6.45
CA CYS A 301 -18.54 0.43 -7.36
C CYS A 301 -19.53 -0.61 -6.82
N LYS A 302 -19.04 -1.77 -6.37
CA LYS A 302 -19.88 -2.80 -5.76
C LYS A 302 -20.49 -2.33 -4.43
N GLN A 303 -19.72 -1.63 -3.59
CA GLN A 303 -20.16 -1.21 -2.26
C GLN A 303 -21.28 -0.18 -2.29
N PHE A 304 -21.13 0.83 -3.14
CA PHE A 304 -21.99 2.01 -3.11
C PHE A 304 -22.98 2.05 -4.30
N GLY A 305 -23.00 1.00 -5.12
CA GLY A 305 -23.81 0.95 -6.33
C GLY A 305 -23.44 2.08 -7.29
N ILE A 306 -22.13 2.32 -7.45
CA ILE A 306 -21.59 3.32 -8.37
C ILE A 306 -21.33 2.63 -9.72
N PRO A 307 -21.86 3.14 -10.85
CA PRO A 307 -21.57 2.58 -12.15
C PRO A 307 -20.10 2.83 -12.53
N ALA A 308 -19.44 1.82 -13.11
CA ALA A 308 -18.08 1.93 -13.63
C ALA A 308 -18.05 2.67 -14.98
N VAL A 309 -18.44 3.95 -14.95
CA VAL A 309 -18.46 4.88 -16.08
C VAL A 309 -17.76 6.17 -15.68
N TYR A 310 -17.20 6.88 -16.66
CA TYR A 310 -16.73 8.23 -16.44
C TYR A 310 -17.93 9.16 -16.31
N ALA A 311 -18.06 9.84 -15.15
CA ALA A 311 -19.16 10.75 -14.86
C ALA A 311 -18.81 12.24 -15.05
N GLY A 312 -17.55 12.53 -15.39
CA GLY A 312 -17.04 13.88 -15.60
C GLY A 312 -17.10 14.32 -17.05
N ASP A 313 -16.53 15.49 -17.32
CA ASP A 313 -16.42 16.08 -18.65
C ASP A 313 -15.09 16.81 -18.89
N GLY A 314 -14.09 16.52 -18.04
CA GLY A 314 -12.80 17.20 -17.99
C GLY A 314 -12.85 18.49 -17.19
N GLY A 315 -13.84 18.68 -16.32
CA GLY A 315 -14.02 19.88 -15.50
C GLY A 315 -14.63 21.08 -16.23
N ARG A 316 -15.23 20.90 -17.42
CA ARG A 316 -15.76 22.00 -18.23
C ARG A 316 -17.01 22.61 -17.61
N THR A 317 -17.90 21.78 -17.06
CA THR A 317 -19.11 22.24 -16.34
C THR A 317 -18.84 22.59 -14.88
N GLY A 318 -17.70 22.17 -14.32
CA GLY A 318 -17.34 22.40 -12.92
C GLY A 318 -18.10 21.52 -11.92
N TRP A 319 -18.75 20.45 -12.37
CA TRP A 319 -19.30 19.37 -11.55
C TRP A 319 -19.56 18.11 -12.40
N PRO A 320 -19.55 16.87 -11.84
CA PRO A 320 -19.91 15.69 -12.60
C PRO A 320 -21.25 15.81 -13.33
N ILE A 321 -21.28 15.37 -14.59
CA ILE A 321 -22.44 15.48 -15.50
C ILE A 321 -23.38 14.27 -15.41
N LEU A 322 -22.92 13.17 -14.82
CA LEU A 322 -23.75 12.00 -14.47
C LEU A 322 -23.98 11.97 -12.95
N PRO A 323 -25.12 11.44 -12.47
CA PRO A 323 -25.46 11.45 -11.04
C PRO A 323 -24.55 10.57 -10.16
N LYS A 324 -23.86 9.60 -10.77
CA LYS A 324 -22.88 8.71 -10.12
C LYS A 324 -21.83 8.25 -11.12
N GLY A 325 -20.61 7.99 -10.65
CA GLY A 325 -19.56 7.35 -11.46
C GLY A 325 -18.15 7.69 -10.99
N ILE A 326 -17.17 7.46 -11.86
CA ILE A 326 -15.75 7.74 -11.61
C ILE A 326 -15.38 9.07 -12.25
N VAL A 327 -14.62 9.90 -11.55
CA VAL A 327 -14.24 11.25 -11.97
C VAL A 327 -12.82 11.60 -11.54
N GLY A 328 -12.17 12.56 -12.21
CA GLY A 328 -10.96 13.20 -11.69
C GLY A 328 -11.31 14.31 -10.70
N HIS A 329 -10.34 14.79 -9.91
CA HIS A 329 -10.54 15.98 -9.06
C HIS A 329 -11.02 17.17 -9.89
N ARG A 330 -10.46 17.36 -11.08
CA ARG A 330 -10.87 18.42 -12.04
C ARG A 330 -12.36 18.52 -12.30
N ASP A 331 -13.07 17.40 -12.28
CA ASP A 331 -14.50 17.36 -12.59
C ASP A 331 -15.36 18.01 -11.50
N PHE A 332 -14.84 18.18 -10.28
CA PHE A 332 -15.54 18.91 -9.21
C PHE A 332 -15.38 20.44 -9.30
N GLY A 333 -14.55 20.95 -10.22
CA GLY A 333 -14.36 22.37 -10.46
C GLY A 333 -14.01 23.17 -9.20
N ARG A 334 -14.40 24.45 -9.17
CA ARG A 334 -14.16 25.35 -8.01
C ARG A 334 -14.79 24.84 -6.71
N ARG A 335 -15.94 24.17 -6.79
CA ARG A 335 -16.64 23.57 -5.63
C ARG A 335 -15.84 22.43 -5.01
N GLY A 336 -15.05 21.75 -5.82
CA GLY A 336 -14.06 20.76 -5.41
C GLY A 336 -12.72 21.33 -4.95
N GLY A 337 -12.52 22.65 -4.95
CA GLY A 337 -11.23 23.29 -4.67
C GLY A 337 -10.43 23.71 -5.90
N GLY A 338 -10.92 23.42 -7.12
CA GLY A 338 -10.35 23.94 -8.38
C GLY A 338 -9.07 23.26 -8.85
N HIS A 339 -8.69 22.12 -8.27
CA HIS A 339 -7.54 21.34 -8.72
C HIS A 339 -7.81 20.65 -10.05
N THR A 340 -6.76 20.35 -10.82
CA THR A 340 -6.86 19.87 -12.20
C THR A 340 -6.41 18.42 -12.39
N ASP A 341 -6.03 17.72 -11.32
CA ASP A 341 -5.59 16.35 -11.34
C ASP A 341 -6.77 15.35 -11.56
N PRO A 342 -6.51 14.13 -12.06
CA PRO A 342 -5.22 13.51 -12.38
C PRO A 342 -4.59 13.98 -13.71
N GLY A 343 -5.15 15.02 -14.34
CA GLY A 343 -4.63 15.62 -15.55
C GLY A 343 -5.10 14.96 -16.84
N ASP A 344 -4.81 15.61 -17.97
CA ASP A 344 -5.31 15.19 -19.29
C ASP A 344 -4.71 13.87 -19.79
N GLY A 345 -3.55 13.47 -19.26
CA GLY A 345 -2.91 12.21 -19.62
C GLY A 345 -3.35 11.00 -18.80
N PHE A 346 -4.22 11.15 -17.80
CA PHE A 346 -4.72 9.99 -17.06
C PHE A 346 -5.54 9.06 -17.98
N PRO A 347 -5.19 7.77 -18.09
CA PRO A 347 -5.81 6.86 -19.06
C PRO A 347 -7.17 6.34 -18.55
N MET A 348 -8.17 7.22 -18.45
CA MET A 348 -9.49 6.92 -17.87
C MET A 348 -10.18 5.72 -18.53
N THR A 349 -10.13 5.61 -19.86
CA THR A 349 -10.70 4.46 -20.60
C THR A 349 -10.09 3.14 -20.16
N GLU A 350 -8.77 3.08 -20.04
CA GLU A 350 -8.05 1.89 -19.60
C GLU A 350 -8.29 1.59 -18.11
N PHE A 351 -8.34 2.63 -17.28
CA PHE A 351 -8.70 2.50 -15.87
C PHE A 351 -10.10 1.86 -15.71
N LEU A 352 -11.10 2.36 -16.45
CA LEU A 352 -12.45 1.81 -16.46
C LEU A 352 -12.51 0.36 -16.99
N ARG A 353 -11.69 0.02 -17.99
CA ARG A 353 -11.56 -1.38 -18.46
C ARG A 353 -11.08 -2.29 -17.32
N ARG A 354 -10.06 -1.87 -16.55
CA ARG A 354 -9.55 -2.64 -15.40
C ARG A 354 -10.58 -2.73 -14.28
N VAL A 355 -11.28 -1.65 -13.97
CA VAL A 355 -12.39 -1.66 -12.99
C VAL A 355 -13.44 -2.71 -13.39
N ASN A 356 -13.87 -2.70 -14.66
CA ASN A 356 -14.85 -3.66 -15.16
C ASN A 356 -14.35 -5.12 -15.11
N ASN A 357 -13.06 -5.38 -15.31
CA ASN A 357 -12.49 -6.72 -15.13
C ASN A 357 -12.56 -7.20 -13.67
N PHE A 358 -12.38 -6.31 -12.69
CA PHE A 358 -12.56 -6.68 -11.27
C PHE A 358 -14.03 -6.80 -10.87
N LEU A 359 -14.92 -6.05 -11.53
CA LEU A 359 -16.37 -6.21 -11.34
C LEU A 359 -16.86 -7.55 -11.87
N ASN A 360 -16.42 -7.90 -13.08
CA ASN A 360 -16.81 -9.07 -13.85
C ASN A 360 -15.57 -9.90 -14.18
N PRO A 361 -14.97 -10.59 -13.19
CA PRO A 361 -13.79 -11.41 -13.44
C PRO A 361 -14.13 -12.48 -14.48
N PRO A 362 -13.29 -12.68 -15.51
CA PRO A 362 -13.52 -13.75 -16.48
C PRO A 362 -13.56 -15.10 -15.75
N THR A 363 -14.64 -15.86 -15.98
CA THR A 363 -14.80 -17.19 -15.40
C THR A 363 -13.61 -18.07 -15.78
N PRO A 364 -13.00 -18.83 -14.85
CA PRO A 364 -11.98 -19.81 -15.21
C PRO A 364 -12.56 -20.81 -16.23
N GLY A 365 -12.07 -20.77 -17.47
CA GLY A 365 -12.53 -21.64 -18.56
C GLY A 365 -13.47 -20.99 -19.60
N GLY A 366 -13.87 -19.73 -19.42
CA GLY A 366 -14.52 -18.95 -20.48
C GLY A 366 -13.46 -18.33 -21.38
N ALA A 367 -13.54 -18.56 -22.69
CA ALA A 367 -12.69 -17.86 -23.64
C ALA A 367 -12.85 -16.34 -23.46
N VAL A 368 -11.79 -15.68 -23.00
CA VAL A 368 -11.72 -14.21 -22.97
C VAL A 368 -11.85 -13.77 -24.43
N PRO A 369 -12.85 -12.93 -24.80
CA PRO A 369 -12.87 -12.36 -26.12
C PRO A 369 -11.54 -11.62 -26.32
N ALA A 370 -10.81 -11.96 -27.37
CA ALA A 370 -9.58 -11.26 -27.69
C ALA A 370 -9.87 -9.74 -27.68
N PRO A 371 -9.02 -8.91 -27.05
CA PRO A 371 -9.23 -7.47 -27.04
C PRO A 371 -9.45 -7.00 -28.48
N THR A 372 -10.41 -6.10 -28.66
CA THR A 372 -10.70 -5.57 -29.99
C THR A 372 -9.44 -4.92 -30.56
N ASN A 373 -9.35 -4.83 -31.88
CA ASN A 373 -8.20 -4.17 -32.50
C ASN A 373 -8.07 -2.73 -31.99
N ASP A 374 -9.18 -2.05 -31.71
CA ASP A 374 -9.19 -0.70 -31.13
C ASP A 374 -8.59 -0.69 -29.71
N GLN A 375 -8.94 -1.66 -28.86
CA GLN A 375 -8.36 -1.76 -27.51
C GLN A 375 -6.86 -2.07 -27.53
N LYS A 376 -6.41 -2.89 -28.50
CA LYS A 376 -4.98 -3.15 -28.72
C LYS A 376 -4.27 -1.90 -29.27
N LEU A 377 -4.92 -1.18 -30.18
CA LEU A 377 -4.41 0.05 -30.78
C LEU A 377 -4.30 1.16 -29.74
N ASP A 378 -5.29 1.34 -28.87
CA ASP A 378 -5.25 2.34 -27.79
C ASP A 378 -4.14 2.04 -26.76
N TYR A 379 -3.98 0.76 -26.41
CA TYR A 379 -2.89 0.30 -25.55
C TYR A 379 -1.52 0.60 -26.18
N VAL A 380 -1.33 0.22 -27.45
CA VAL A 380 -0.08 0.49 -28.20
C VAL A 380 0.12 2.00 -28.40
N TYR A 381 -0.92 2.75 -28.73
CA TYR A 381 -0.89 4.20 -28.93
C TYR A 381 -0.48 4.94 -27.65
N GLY A 382 -0.97 4.48 -26.49
CA GLY A 382 -0.57 4.97 -25.18
C GLY A 382 0.92 4.76 -24.91
N GLN A 383 1.45 3.57 -25.21
CA GLN A 383 2.88 3.25 -25.06
C GLN A 383 3.78 4.09 -25.98
N LEU A 384 3.26 4.56 -27.12
CA LEU A 384 4.01 5.37 -28.09
C LEU A 384 3.93 6.89 -27.85
N GLN A 385 3.02 7.38 -27.00
CA GLN A 385 2.86 8.82 -26.70
C GLN A 385 4.14 9.55 -26.21
N PRO A 386 5.06 8.93 -25.44
CA PRO A 386 6.30 9.58 -25.01
C PRO A 386 7.25 9.95 -26.15
N TYR A 387 7.04 9.40 -27.35
CA TYR A 387 7.84 9.66 -28.55
C TYR A 387 6.93 10.23 -29.65
N PRO A 388 6.77 11.57 -29.72
CA PRO A 388 5.86 12.23 -30.65
C PRO A 388 6.02 11.79 -32.13
N GLN A 389 7.25 11.45 -32.53
CA GLN A 389 7.59 10.94 -33.84
C GLN A 389 7.14 9.49 -34.08
N LEU A 390 7.09 8.65 -33.05
CA LEU A 390 6.52 7.28 -33.14
C LEU A 390 4.99 7.27 -33.07
N ALA A 391 4.41 8.27 -32.41
CA ALA A 391 2.96 8.50 -32.35
C ALA A 391 2.40 9.22 -33.60
N GLY A 392 3.23 9.50 -34.61
CA GLY A 392 2.82 10.13 -35.87
C GLY A 392 2.40 11.60 -35.76
N LYS A 393 2.84 12.34 -34.74
CA LYS A 393 2.45 13.76 -34.58
C LYS A 393 3.04 14.60 -35.73
N PRO A 394 2.23 15.43 -36.43
CA PRO A 394 2.66 16.13 -37.64
C PRO A 394 3.95 16.95 -37.47
N ALA A 395 4.04 17.77 -36.41
CA ALA A 395 5.21 18.61 -36.16
C ALA A 395 6.50 17.82 -35.89
N ALA A 396 6.39 16.63 -35.28
CA ALA A 396 7.51 15.75 -34.99
C ALA A 396 7.96 14.99 -36.25
N LEU A 397 7.01 14.58 -37.11
CA LEU A 397 7.34 14.01 -38.42
C LEU A 397 7.97 15.04 -39.35
N ASP A 398 7.56 16.31 -39.27
CA ASP A 398 8.18 17.40 -40.03
C ASP A 398 9.60 17.69 -39.56
N ASP A 399 9.85 17.62 -38.25
CA ASP A 399 11.21 17.70 -37.70
C ASP A 399 12.09 16.53 -38.15
N LEU A 400 11.54 15.32 -38.11
CA LEU A 400 12.22 14.11 -38.56
C LEU A 400 12.54 14.16 -40.06
N ARG A 401 11.62 14.66 -40.90
CA ARG A 401 11.87 14.93 -42.33
C ARG A 401 13.02 15.92 -42.54
N ARG A 402 13.09 16.99 -41.73
CA ARG A 402 14.20 17.96 -41.79
C ARG A 402 15.53 17.31 -41.42
N LYS A 403 15.58 16.51 -40.36
CA LYS A 403 16.79 15.77 -39.95
C LYS A 403 17.28 14.83 -41.05
N ILE A 404 16.37 14.08 -41.67
CA ILE A 404 16.68 13.18 -42.80
C ILE A 404 17.23 13.98 -43.99
N ALA A 405 16.55 15.05 -44.38
CA ALA A 405 16.99 15.90 -45.51
C ALA A 405 18.36 16.56 -45.26
N ALA A 406 18.67 16.88 -44.01
CA ALA A 406 19.94 17.47 -43.60
C ALA A 406 21.07 16.44 -43.41
N GLY A 407 20.79 15.13 -43.59
CA GLY A 407 21.79 14.07 -43.40
C GLY A 407 22.26 13.93 -41.94
N VAL A 408 21.45 14.34 -40.98
CA VAL A 408 21.75 14.23 -39.54
C VAL A 408 21.70 12.76 -39.12
N ASP A 409 22.67 12.33 -38.32
CA ASP A 409 22.65 10.99 -37.75
C ASP A 409 21.45 10.82 -36.82
N LEU A 410 20.58 9.85 -37.13
CA LEU A 410 19.31 9.70 -36.44
C LEU A 410 19.52 8.92 -35.15
N THR A 411 18.88 9.36 -34.08
CA THR A 411 18.75 8.53 -32.87
C THR A 411 18.01 7.23 -33.21
N LEU A 412 18.21 6.19 -32.40
CA LEU A 412 17.53 4.89 -32.61
C LEU A 412 16.01 5.04 -32.76
N VAL A 413 15.41 5.92 -31.94
CA VAL A 413 13.97 6.22 -31.95
C VAL A 413 13.55 6.95 -33.22
N ASP A 414 14.34 7.92 -33.68
CA ASP A 414 14.08 8.67 -34.92
C ASP A 414 14.19 7.77 -36.15
N ALA A 415 15.19 6.87 -36.19
CA ALA A 415 15.36 5.91 -37.28
C ALA A 415 14.19 4.93 -37.34
N PHE A 416 13.72 4.44 -36.19
CA PHE A 416 12.56 3.55 -36.12
C PHE A 416 11.25 4.25 -36.52
N ALA A 417 11.04 5.49 -36.08
CA ALA A 417 9.90 6.31 -36.48
C ALA A 417 9.90 6.61 -37.99
N ALA A 418 11.06 6.94 -38.55
CA ALA A 418 11.21 7.18 -39.99
C ALA A 418 10.90 5.93 -40.82
N HIS A 419 11.25 4.74 -40.31
CA HIS A 419 10.90 3.47 -40.93
C HIS A 419 9.40 3.20 -40.91
N ILE A 420 8.76 3.29 -39.73
CA ILE A 420 7.32 3.03 -39.55
C ILE A 420 6.46 3.99 -40.40
N HIS A 421 6.85 5.25 -40.48
CA HIS A 421 6.12 6.27 -41.22
C HIS A 421 6.57 6.43 -42.69
N GLY A 422 7.43 5.53 -43.19
CA GLY A 422 7.84 5.50 -44.60
C GLY A 422 8.56 6.77 -45.06
N LEU A 423 9.36 7.39 -44.19
CA LEU A 423 10.04 8.66 -44.47
C LEU A 423 11.41 8.49 -45.15
N PHE A 424 11.93 7.26 -45.22
CA PHE A 424 13.12 6.97 -46.01
C PHE A 424 12.76 6.92 -47.50
N ALA A 425 13.66 7.45 -48.35
CA ALA A 425 13.50 7.32 -49.79
C ALA A 425 13.37 5.83 -50.17
N PRO A 426 12.48 5.45 -51.11
CA PRO A 426 12.42 4.09 -51.60
C PRO A 426 13.80 3.73 -52.15
N LYS A 427 14.36 2.60 -51.69
CA LYS A 427 15.59 2.05 -52.26
C LYS A 427 15.26 1.67 -53.71
N GLY A 428 15.68 2.50 -54.67
CA GLY A 428 15.60 2.19 -56.08
C GLY A 428 16.30 0.86 -56.36
N GLY A 429 15.60 -0.04 -57.03
CA GLY A 429 16.18 -1.27 -57.54
C GLY A 429 17.33 -0.96 -58.50
N ALA A 430 18.42 -1.71 -58.32
CA ALA A 430 19.41 -1.91 -59.36
C ALA A 430 18.84 -2.86 -60.42
#